data_AF-A0A1V6HYV0-F1
#
_entry.id   AF-A0A1V6HYV0-F1
#
_cell.length_a   1.000
_cell.length_b   1.000
_cell.length_c   1.000
_cell.angle_alpha   90.00
_cell.angle_beta   90.00
_cell.angle_gamma   90.00
#
_symmetry.space_group_name_H-M   'P 1'
#
loop_
_entity.id
_entity.type
_entity.pdbx_description
1 polymer ?
#
loop_
_entity_poly.entity_id
_entity_poly.type
_entity_poly.pdbx_seq_one_letter_code
_entity_poly.pdbx_strand_id
1 'polypeptide(L)'
;MSYFSIGYIREQLVSLGFDTADLYDNDLIEWIGSALMILENDCVYEKVVTNGEDGNPSPIQIINHNGDFPDDLVKLDLVVNKATGLALVEELSVVPAMYSDNFFKNDPNLVDTFSILYLGKSKKIQVSFDNGEVILTYRRFILDENGNVMIPDDQYIYRYVLYHCASMLATRYYIQGKVDYRMLDYLNSNYLFYTAAVGSKSKNLTRSKMEALRLKRGVIRSTFRYPTKKH
;
A
#
# COMPACT_ATOMS: atom_id res chain seq x y z
N MET A 1 -13.27 13.14 -0.63
CA MET A 1 -12.54 13.11 0.65
C MET A 1 -11.54 14.26 0.60
N SER A 2 -11.42 15.05 1.66
CA SER A 2 -10.45 16.15 1.72
C SER A 2 -9.07 15.58 2.08
N TYR A 3 -8.00 16.25 1.65
CA TYR A 3 -6.63 15.84 1.91
C TYR A 3 -5.77 17.06 2.27
N PHE A 4 -4.80 16.85 3.15
CA PHE A 4 -3.79 17.83 3.52
C PHE A 4 -2.48 17.58 2.77
N SER A 5 -1.79 18.67 2.44
CA SER A 5 -0.45 18.62 1.87
C SER A 5 0.62 18.44 2.95
N ILE A 6 1.85 18.18 2.52
CA ILE A 6 3.01 18.10 3.40
C ILE A 6 3.28 19.44 4.10
N GLY A 7 3.03 20.56 3.42
CA GLY A 7 3.17 21.91 4.00
C GLY A 7 2.31 22.09 5.25
N TYR A 8 1.10 21.52 5.26
CA TYR A 8 0.24 21.56 6.44
C TYR A 8 0.87 20.85 7.64
N ILE A 9 1.52 19.70 7.46
CA ILE A 9 2.22 19.01 8.57
C ILE A 9 3.37 19.87 9.10
N ARG A 10 4.13 20.52 8.20
CA ARG A 10 5.22 21.41 8.60
C ARG A 10 4.70 22.56 9.48
N GLU A 11 3.63 23.22 9.09
CA GLU A 11 2.99 24.29 9.90
C GLU A 11 2.58 23.78 11.29
N GLN A 12 2.11 22.54 11.37
CA GLN A 12 1.64 21.93 12.60
C GLN A 12 2.79 21.45 13.50
N LEU A 13 3.95 21.12 12.93
CA LEU A 13 5.17 20.91 13.72
C LEU A 13 5.66 22.24 14.32
N VAL A 14 5.59 23.35 13.58
CA VAL A 14 5.91 24.68 14.10
C VAL A 14 4.95 25.05 15.24
N SER A 15 3.65 24.76 15.12
CA SER A 15 2.67 25.03 16.18
C SER A 15 2.90 24.21 17.45
N LEU A 16 3.54 23.04 17.34
CA LEU A 16 4.01 22.22 18.47
C LEU A 16 5.31 22.74 19.09
N GLY A 17 5.91 23.81 18.56
CA GLY A 17 7.10 24.47 19.10
C GLY A 17 8.42 23.99 18.51
N PHE A 18 8.40 23.29 17.37
CA PHE A 18 9.62 22.90 16.68
C PHE A 18 10.14 23.99 15.74
N ASP A 19 11.47 24.12 15.69
CA ASP A 19 12.13 24.86 14.62
C ASP A 19 12.32 23.95 13.40
N THR A 20 11.59 24.23 12.32
CA THR A 20 11.65 23.41 11.10
C THR A 20 12.61 23.95 10.05
N ALA A 21 13.46 24.93 10.36
CA ALA A 21 14.38 25.53 9.40
C ALA A 21 15.36 24.51 8.79
N ASP A 22 15.88 23.60 9.62
CA ASP A 22 16.82 22.54 9.21
C ASP A 22 16.11 21.25 8.75
N LEU A 23 14.77 21.23 8.71
CA LEU A 23 14.02 20.06 8.28
C LEU A 23 13.82 20.09 6.76
N TYR A 24 14.56 19.25 6.04
CA TYR A 24 14.39 19.09 4.60
C TYR A 24 13.04 18.47 4.25
N ASP A 25 12.46 18.89 3.11
CA ASP A 25 11.19 18.32 2.62
C ASP A 25 11.30 16.82 2.37
N ASN A 26 12.44 16.34 1.87
CA ASN A 26 12.68 14.90 1.63
C ASN A 26 12.55 14.07 2.91
N ASP A 27 13.06 14.54 4.04
CA ASP A 27 12.93 13.87 5.34
C ASP A 27 11.45 13.78 5.74
N LEU A 28 10.72 14.89 5.55
CA LEU A 28 9.32 14.97 5.92
C LEU A 28 8.45 14.07 5.02
N ILE A 29 8.73 14.04 3.71
CA ILE A 29 8.10 13.13 2.74
C ILE A 29 8.32 11.67 3.16
N GLU A 30 9.56 11.30 3.49
CA GLU A 30 9.91 9.95 3.91
C GLU A 30 9.15 9.54 5.19
N TRP A 31 9.11 10.43 6.18
CA TRP A 31 8.43 10.17 7.46
C TRP A 31 6.92 10.05 7.30
N ILE A 32 6.31 10.92 6.49
CA ILE A 32 4.88 10.86 6.18
C ILE A 32 4.57 9.56 5.44
N GLY A 33 5.36 9.22 4.41
CA GLY A 33 5.20 7.98 3.65
C GLY A 33 5.32 6.75 4.55
N SER A 34 6.33 6.70 5.42
CA SER A 34 6.52 5.64 6.41
C SER A 34 5.32 5.52 7.37
N ALA A 35 4.86 6.63 7.93
CA ALA A 35 3.69 6.66 8.81
C ALA A 35 2.46 6.08 8.11
N LEU A 36 2.19 6.55 6.89
CA LEU A 36 1.04 6.15 6.09
C LEU A 36 1.11 4.67 5.66
N MET A 37 2.30 4.13 5.36
CA MET A 37 2.48 2.69 5.10
C MET A 37 2.08 1.83 6.30
N ILE A 38 2.45 2.24 7.51
CA ILE A 38 2.15 1.49 8.74
C ILE A 38 0.64 1.40 9.01
N LEU A 39 -0.13 2.44 8.63
CA LEU A 39 -1.56 2.48 8.90
C LEU A 39 -2.37 1.44 8.12
N GLU A 40 -1.86 0.96 6.97
CA GLU A 40 -2.53 0.06 6.02
C GLU A 40 -4.00 0.42 5.72
N ASN A 41 -4.38 1.69 5.86
CA ASN A 41 -5.77 2.12 5.74
C ASN A 41 -6.11 2.39 4.28
N ASP A 42 -7.22 1.83 3.79
CA ASP A 42 -7.64 1.93 2.39
C ASP A 42 -7.80 3.39 1.92
N CYS A 43 -8.11 4.35 2.81
CA CYS A 43 -8.28 5.75 2.43
C CYS A 43 -6.98 6.52 2.13
N VAL A 44 -5.83 5.90 2.38
CA VAL A 44 -4.49 6.46 2.11
C VAL A 44 -4.04 6.16 0.68
N TYR A 45 -4.66 5.16 0.07
CA TYR A 45 -4.25 4.63 -1.22
C TYR A 45 -5.33 4.85 -2.26
N GLU A 46 -4.89 5.02 -3.50
CA GLU A 46 -5.74 4.78 -4.64
C GLU A 46 -5.38 3.45 -5.30
N LYS A 47 -6.41 2.79 -5.82
CA LYS A 47 -6.29 1.51 -6.50
C LYS A 47 -6.11 1.76 -7.99
N VAL A 48 -5.07 1.16 -8.58
CA VAL A 48 -4.75 1.25 -10.00
C VAL A 48 -4.81 -0.14 -10.61
N VAL A 49 -5.32 -0.23 -11.84
CA VAL A 49 -5.37 -1.48 -12.63
C VAL A 49 -4.64 -1.23 -13.94
N THR A 50 -3.60 -1.98 -14.28
CA THR A 50 -2.82 -1.76 -15.50
C THR A 50 -3.46 -2.47 -16.71
N ASN A 51 -4.71 -2.13 -17.07
CA ASN A 51 -5.41 -2.75 -18.21
C ASN A 51 -5.29 -1.95 -19.52
N GLY A 52 -4.79 -0.72 -19.47
CA GLY A 52 -4.73 0.19 -20.62
C GLY A 52 -6.08 0.75 -21.05
N GLU A 53 -7.11 0.67 -20.20
CA GLU A 53 -8.47 1.14 -20.50
C GLU A 53 -8.85 2.29 -19.55
N ASP A 54 -9.79 3.16 -19.95
CA ASP A 54 -10.34 4.23 -19.11
C ASP A 54 -9.28 5.17 -18.48
N GLY A 55 -8.15 5.38 -19.18
CA GLY A 55 -7.05 6.22 -18.70
C GLY A 55 -6.09 5.50 -17.74
N ASN A 56 -6.27 4.21 -17.53
CA ASN A 56 -5.35 3.40 -16.74
C ASN A 56 -4.03 3.11 -17.49
N PRO A 57 -2.93 2.84 -16.76
CA PRO A 57 -1.67 2.43 -17.35
C PRO A 57 -1.79 1.15 -18.19
N SER A 58 -0.94 1.01 -19.19
CA SER A 58 -0.82 -0.21 -20.00
C SER A 58 -0.40 -1.42 -19.15
N PRO A 59 -0.80 -2.64 -19.54
CA PRO A 59 -0.29 -3.88 -18.95
C PRO A 59 1.24 -3.94 -18.94
N ILE A 60 1.78 -4.61 -17.93
CA ILE A 60 3.22 -4.80 -17.79
C ILE A 60 3.69 -5.84 -18.81
N GLN A 61 4.66 -5.45 -19.62
CA GLN A 61 5.30 -6.34 -20.58
C GLN A 61 6.23 -7.32 -19.85
N ILE A 62 6.09 -8.60 -20.16
CA ILE A 62 6.97 -9.67 -19.72
C ILE A 62 7.87 -10.06 -20.89
N ILE A 63 9.17 -9.93 -20.68
CA ILE A 63 10.21 -10.32 -21.63
C ILE A 63 11.19 -11.23 -20.89
N ASN A 64 11.40 -12.44 -21.42
CA ASN A 64 12.25 -13.48 -20.81
C ASN A 64 11.94 -13.66 -19.31
N HIS A 65 10.67 -13.92 -18.98
CA HIS A 65 10.11 -14.06 -17.63
C HIS A 65 10.05 -12.78 -16.80
N ASN A 66 10.58 -11.64 -17.25
CA ASN A 66 10.75 -10.45 -16.41
C ASN A 66 9.90 -9.27 -16.88
N GLY A 67 9.34 -8.52 -15.93
CA GLY A 67 8.72 -7.22 -16.14
C GLY A 67 9.12 -6.23 -15.05
N ASP A 68 9.01 -4.94 -15.36
CA ASP A 68 9.28 -3.88 -14.40
C ASP A 68 7.97 -3.49 -13.68
N PHE A 69 8.03 -3.37 -12.35
CA PHE A 69 6.91 -2.83 -11.59
C PHE A 69 6.81 -1.31 -11.80
N PRO A 70 5.60 -0.72 -11.70
CA PRO A 70 5.45 0.73 -11.61
C PRO A 70 6.23 1.31 -10.42
N ASP A 71 6.88 2.46 -10.62
CA ASP A 71 7.68 3.12 -9.58
C ASP A 71 6.84 3.63 -8.40
N ASP A 72 5.55 3.88 -8.64
CA ASP A 72 4.57 4.33 -7.65
C ASP A 72 3.88 3.16 -6.91
N LEU A 73 4.25 1.91 -7.19
CA LEU A 73 3.66 0.75 -6.53
C LEU A 73 4.06 0.68 -5.05
N VAL A 74 3.05 0.84 -4.18
CA VAL A 74 3.21 0.68 -2.73
C VAL A 74 2.81 -0.73 -2.28
N LYS A 75 1.66 -1.22 -2.74
CA LYS A 75 1.15 -2.55 -2.38
C LYS A 75 0.53 -3.24 -3.59
N LEU A 76 0.92 -4.48 -3.84
CA LEU A 76 0.35 -5.32 -4.90
C LEU A 76 -0.88 -6.06 -4.36
N ASP A 77 -2.01 -5.96 -5.06
CA ASP A 77 -3.28 -6.61 -4.67
C ASP A 77 -3.57 -7.86 -5.53
N LEU A 78 -3.30 -7.81 -6.85
CA LEU A 78 -3.56 -8.92 -7.78
C LEU A 78 -2.65 -8.84 -9.01
N VAL A 79 -2.25 -10.00 -9.53
CA VAL A 79 -1.57 -10.16 -10.82
C VAL A 79 -2.41 -11.09 -11.69
N VAL A 80 -2.67 -10.71 -12.94
CA VAL A 80 -3.48 -11.49 -13.89
C VAL A 80 -2.71 -11.65 -15.20
N ASN A 81 -2.66 -12.86 -15.74
CA ASN A 81 -2.15 -13.12 -17.07
C ASN A 81 -3.17 -12.58 -18.08
N LYS A 82 -2.78 -11.61 -18.90
CA LYS A 82 -3.73 -10.96 -19.83
C LYS A 82 -4.27 -11.92 -20.88
N ALA A 83 -3.47 -12.89 -21.32
CA ALA A 83 -3.86 -13.82 -22.38
C ALA A 83 -4.94 -14.81 -21.91
N THR A 84 -4.83 -15.28 -20.67
CA THR A 84 -5.76 -16.29 -20.11
C THR A 84 -6.86 -15.69 -19.24
N GLY A 85 -6.65 -14.47 -18.73
CA GLY A 85 -7.53 -13.83 -17.74
C GLY A 85 -7.44 -14.47 -16.35
N LEU A 86 -6.48 -15.38 -16.13
CA LEU A 86 -6.32 -16.09 -14.87
C LEU A 86 -5.38 -15.33 -13.93
N ALA A 87 -5.73 -15.33 -12.65
CA ALA A 87 -4.90 -14.77 -11.60
C ALA A 87 -3.65 -15.63 -11.39
N LEU A 88 -2.49 -14.99 -11.30
CA LEU A 88 -1.25 -15.66 -10.93
C LEU A 88 -1.18 -15.82 -9.42
N VAL A 89 -0.51 -16.89 -8.98
CA VAL A 89 -0.21 -17.14 -7.57
C VAL A 89 1.20 -16.66 -7.25
N GLU A 90 1.34 -15.95 -6.14
CA GLU A 90 2.66 -15.52 -5.66
C GLU A 90 3.43 -16.73 -5.13
N GLU A 91 4.60 -16.99 -5.73
CA GLU A 91 5.57 -17.97 -5.28
C GLU A 91 6.51 -17.31 -4.26
N LEU A 92 6.39 -17.73 -3.01
CA LEU A 92 7.17 -17.23 -1.88
C LEU A 92 8.46 -18.03 -1.66
N SER A 93 8.70 -19.05 -2.48
CA SER A 93 9.92 -19.86 -2.45
C SER A 93 11.18 -19.03 -2.78
N VAL A 94 12.32 -19.52 -2.30
CA VAL A 94 13.65 -19.03 -2.72
C VAL A 94 13.87 -19.29 -4.21
N VAL A 95 13.20 -20.29 -4.77
CA VAL A 95 13.26 -20.63 -6.20
C VAL A 95 12.34 -19.67 -6.96
N PRO A 96 12.89 -18.83 -7.84
CA PRO A 96 12.08 -17.88 -8.59
C PRO A 96 11.05 -18.55 -9.49
N ALA A 97 9.95 -17.84 -9.77
CA ALA A 97 8.85 -18.35 -10.58
C ALA A 97 9.26 -18.80 -11.99
N MET A 98 10.34 -18.27 -12.57
CA MET A 98 10.85 -18.76 -13.87
C MET A 98 11.27 -20.25 -13.83
N TYR A 99 11.60 -20.75 -12.63
CA TYR A 99 12.04 -22.11 -12.39
C TYR A 99 10.96 -22.99 -11.77
N SER A 100 9.76 -22.43 -11.50
CA SER A 100 8.66 -23.22 -10.94
C SER A 100 8.17 -24.30 -11.91
N ASP A 101 8.66 -24.32 -13.16
CA ASP A 101 8.05 -25.09 -14.23
C ASP A 101 8.99 -25.93 -15.12
N ASN A 102 9.93 -26.65 -14.50
CA ASN A 102 10.63 -27.76 -15.17
C ASN A 102 10.42 -29.15 -14.54
N PHE A 103 9.67 -29.29 -13.44
CA PHE A 103 9.35 -30.60 -12.87
C PHE A 103 7.92 -31.11 -13.17
N PHE A 104 6.96 -30.24 -13.48
CA PHE A 104 5.52 -30.61 -13.49
C PHE A 104 4.75 -30.20 -14.77
N LYS A 105 5.43 -29.94 -15.89
CA LYS A 105 4.88 -29.48 -17.20
C LYS A 105 3.76 -30.34 -17.85
N ASN A 106 3.27 -31.38 -17.19
CA ASN A 106 2.20 -32.25 -17.69
C ASN A 106 0.89 -32.13 -16.90
N ASP A 107 0.76 -31.22 -15.93
CA ASP A 107 -0.53 -30.98 -15.27
C ASP A 107 -1.31 -29.86 -15.98
N PRO A 108 -2.44 -30.15 -16.65
CA PRO A 108 -3.28 -29.13 -17.28
C PRO A 108 -3.95 -28.17 -16.27
N ASN A 109 -3.76 -28.36 -14.97
CA ASN A 109 -4.24 -27.45 -13.92
C ASN A 109 -3.16 -26.52 -13.37
N LEU A 110 -1.98 -26.44 -14.00
CA LEU A 110 -0.91 -25.58 -13.51
C LEU A 110 -1.34 -24.11 -13.57
N VAL A 111 -1.36 -23.48 -12.40
CA VAL A 111 -1.69 -22.06 -12.26
C VAL A 111 -0.40 -21.28 -12.47
N ASP A 112 -0.43 -20.29 -13.36
CA ASP A 112 0.72 -19.41 -13.58
C ASP A 112 1.16 -18.78 -12.26
N THR A 113 2.48 -18.72 -12.04
CA THR A 113 3.06 -18.18 -10.80
C THR A 113 3.87 -16.93 -11.07
N PHE A 114 4.01 -16.07 -10.07
CA PHE A 114 4.93 -14.93 -10.10
C PHE A 114 5.75 -14.83 -8.81
N SER A 115 6.90 -14.20 -8.88
CA SER A 115 7.78 -13.90 -7.75
C SER A 115 8.23 -12.45 -7.86
N ILE A 116 8.44 -11.80 -6.72
CA ILE A 116 8.95 -10.43 -6.65
C ILE A 116 10.45 -10.50 -6.43
N LEU A 117 11.21 -9.96 -7.38
CA LEU A 117 12.67 -9.89 -7.28
C LEU A 117 13.11 -8.47 -6.93
N TYR A 118 13.94 -8.38 -5.90
CA TYR A 118 14.58 -7.14 -5.47
C TYR A 118 15.99 -7.08 -6.06
N LEU A 119 16.17 -6.27 -7.11
CA LEU A 119 17.45 -6.06 -7.77
C LEU A 119 17.98 -4.67 -7.43
N GLY A 120 18.66 -4.58 -6.28
CA GLY A 120 19.14 -3.30 -5.76
C GLY A 120 17.97 -2.39 -5.35
N LYS A 121 17.79 -1.27 -6.07
CA LYS A 121 16.70 -0.31 -5.81
C LYS A 121 15.44 -0.59 -6.63
N SER A 122 15.51 -1.42 -7.68
CA SER A 122 14.35 -1.73 -8.52
C SER A 122 13.69 -3.03 -8.08
N LYS A 123 12.36 -3.05 -8.16
CA LYS A 123 11.54 -4.24 -7.97
C LYS A 123 11.13 -4.74 -9.35
N LYS A 124 11.34 -6.02 -9.61
CA LYS A 124 10.88 -6.67 -10.84
C LYS A 124 9.86 -7.74 -10.52
N ILE A 125 8.90 -7.91 -11.42
CA ILE A 125 8.03 -9.07 -11.43
C ILE A 125 8.68 -10.14 -12.29
N GLN A 126 8.73 -11.36 -11.78
CA GLN A 126 9.17 -12.51 -12.53
C GLN A 126 8.07 -13.56 -12.57
N VAL A 127 7.76 -14.09 -13.74
CA VAL A 127 6.64 -15.01 -13.96
C VAL A 127 7.09 -16.36 -14.50
N SER A 128 6.21 -17.38 -14.44
CA SER A 128 6.50 -18.74 -14.93
C SER A 128 6.60 -18.85 -16.45
N PHE A 129 6.05 -17.91 -17.22
CA PHE A 129 6.05 -17.94 -18.69
C PHE A 129 7.09 -17.00 -19.32
N ASP A 130 7.58 -17.36 -20.51
CA ASP A 130 8.70 -16.67 -21.16
C ASP A 130 8.37 -15.23 -21.57
N ASN A 131 7.27 -15.01 -22.28
CA ASN A 131 6.90 -13.70 -22.82
C ASN A 131 5.38 -13.52 -22.78
N GLY A 132 4.92 -12.29 -22.56
CA GLY A 132 3.49 -11.97 -22.52
C GLY A 132 3.20 -10.65 -21.82
N GLU A 133 1.98 -10.49 -21.36
CA GLU A 133 1.54 -9.29 -20.64
C GLU A 133 0.83 -9.69 -19.34
N VAL A 134 1.10 -8.95 -18.27
CA VAL A 134 0.37 -9.08 -17.01
C VAL A 134 -0.37 -7.80 -16.66
N ILE A 135 -1.59 -7.96 -16.19
CA ILE A 135 -2.39 -6.89 -15.61
C ILE A 135 -2.14 -6.91 -14.10
N LEU A 136 -1.62 -5.82 -13.57
CA LEU A 136 -1.47 -5.60 -12.15
C LEU A 136 -2.66 -4.82 -11.63
N THR A 137 -3.19 -5.25 -10.49
CA THR A 137 -3.98 -4.42 -9.62
C THR A 137 -3.14 -4.10 -8.40
N TYR A 138 -2.90 -2.83 -8.16
CA TYR A 138 -2.05 -2.38 -7.06
C TYR A 138 -2.57 -1.10 -6.43
N ARG A 139 -1.94 -0.71 -5.34
CA ARG A 139 -2.23 0.49 -4.59
C ARG A 139 -1.01 1.40 -4.61
N ARG A 140 -1.26 2.68 -4.84
CA ARG A 140 -0.28 3.75 -4.75
C ARG A 140 -0.76 4.83 -3.81
N PHE A 141 0.16 5.68 -3.36
CA PHE A 141 -0.21 6.86 -2.59
C PHE A 141 -1.00 7.84 -3.43
N ILE A 142 -1.90 8.56 -2.77
CA ILE A 142 -2.55 9.72 -3.35
C ILE A 142 -1.54 10.87 -3.33
N LEU A 143 -1.26 11.45 -4.50
CA LEU A 143 -0.24 12.48 -4.68
C LEU A 143 -0.88 13.84 -5.00
N ASP A 144 -0.20 14.92 -4.61
CA ASP A 144 -0.53 16.28 -5.02
C ASP A 144 0.05 16.60 -6.42
N GLU A 145 -0.18 17.83 -6.89
CA GLU A 145 0.30 18.32 -8.19
C GLU A 145 1.84 18.32 -8.32
N ASN A 146 2.56 18.28 -7.19
CA ASN A 146 4.02 18.26 -7.15
C ASN A 146 4.57 16.83 -6.98
N GLY A 147 3.71 15.81 -6.95
CA GLY A 147 4.09 14.41 -6.73
C GLY A 147 4.33 14.05 -5.26
N ASN A 148 3.92 14.88 -4.31
CA ASN A 148 4.06 14.62 -2.89
C ASN A 148 2.87 13.87 -2.32
N VAL A 149 3.12 12.98 -1.36
CA VAL A 149 2.07 12.21 -0.70
C VAL A 149 1.10 13.12 0.05
N MET A 150 -0.20 12.90 -0.16
CA MET A 150 -1.26 13.60 0.52
C MET A 150 -1.77 12.83 1.74
N ILE A 151 -2.19 13.56 2.77
CA ILE A 151 -2.66 12.98 4.03
C ILE A 151 -4.19 13.10 4.09
N PRO A 152 -4.92 12.00 4.34
CA PRO A 152 -6.37 12.08 4.47
C PRO A 152 -6.80 13.05 5.57
N ASP A 153 -7.81 13.88 5.29
CA ASP A 153 -8.47 14.76 6.26
C ASP A 153 -9.35 13.93 7.21
N ASP A 154 -8.68 13.16 8.05
CA ASP A 154 -9.25 12.38 9.12
C ASP A 154 -8.47 12.69 10.39
N GLN A 155 -9.15 13.23 11.40
CA GLN A 155 -8.52 13.73 12.62
C GLN A 155 -7.56 12.72 13.25
N TYR A 156 -7.87 11.42 13.21
CA TYR A 156 -7.00 10.40 13.82
C TYR A 156 -5.78 10.10 12.95
N ILE A 157 -5.97 10.00 11.63
CA ILE A 157 -4.88 9.72 10.68
C ILE A 157 -3.92 10.90 10.65
N TYR A 158 -4.45 12.11 10.46
CA TYR A 158 -3.66 13.33 10.44
C TYR A 158 -2.86 13.50 11.74
N ARG A 159 -3.49 13.34 12.91
CA ARG A 159 -2.78 13.46 14.20
C ARG A 159 -1.74 12.37 14.37
N TYR A 160 -2.02 11.14 13.96
CA TYR A 160 -1.03 10.07 13.96
C TYR A 160 0.21 10.46 13.13
N VAL A 161 0.02 10.95 11.90
CA VAL A 161 1.13 11.37 11.03
C VAL A 161 1.90 12.53 11.67
N LEU A 162 1.20 13.54 12.18
CA LEU A 162 1.81 14.66 12.88
C LEU A 162 2.69 14.21 14.05
N TYR A 163 2.15 13.38 14.95
CA TYR A 163 2.90 12.92 16.12
C TYR A 163 4.02 11.93 15.77
N HIS A 164 3.89 11.18 14.66
CA HIS A 164 5.00 10.40 14.12
C HIS A 164 6.16 11.30 13.71
N CYS A 165 5.91 12.31 12.87
CA CYS A 165 6.94 13.28 12.46
C CYS A 165 7.49 14.05 13.67
N ALA A 166 6.64 14.44 14.61
CA ALA A 166 7.06 15.13 15.84
C ALA A 166 7.97 14.24 16.71
N SER A 167 7.69 12.93 16.83
CA SER A 167 8.53 12.00 17.59
C SER A 167 9.92 11.82 16.95
N MET A 168 9.98 11.76 15.62
CA MET A 168 11.25 11.68 14.88
C MET A 168 12.09 12.94 15.09
N LEU A 169 11.46 14.11 15.00
CA LEU A 169 12.12 15.39 15.20
C LEU A 169 12.53 15.60 16.67
N ALA A 170 11.66 15.25 17.62
CA ALA A 170 11.95 15.30 19.06
C ALA A 170 13.14 14.41 19.43
N THR A 171 13.21 13.21 18.85
CA THR A 171 14.33 12.28 19.09
C THR A 171 15.65 12.90 18.59
N ARG A 172 15.66 13.49 17.39
CA ARG A 172 16.82 14.23 16.87
C ARG A 172 17.21 15.38 17.81
N TYR A 173 16.25 16.15 18.29
CA TYR A 173 16.48 17.30 19.16
C TYR A 173 16.94 16.91 20.57
N TYR A 174 16.42 15.82 21.11
CA TYR A 174 16.84 15.27 22.40
C TYR A 174 18.30 14.81 22.35
N ILE A 175 18.71 14.12 21.29
CA ILE A 175 20.11 13.74 21.07
C ILE A 175 21.02 14.98 21.00
N GLN A 176 20.53 16.08 20.42
CA GLN A 176 21.24 17.36 20.35
C GLN A 176 21.16 18.18 21.65
N GLY A 177 20.46 17.71 22.69
CA GLY A 177 20.26 18.44 23.94
C GLY A 177 19.35 19.68 23.83
N LYS A 178 18.62 19.83 22.72
CA LYS A 178 17.70 20.96 22.47
C LYS A 178 16.33 20.79 23.14
N VAL A 179 15.98 19.56 23.52
CA VAL A 179 14.67 19.21 24.10
C VAL A 179 14.88 18.33 25.33
N ASP A 180 14.05 18.50 26.35
CA ASP A 180 14.09 17.70 27.58
C ASP A 180 13.39 16.33 27.40
N TYR A 181 13.61 15.43 28.35
CA TYR A 181 12.98 14.11 28.32
C TYR A 181 11.44 14.16 28.46
N ARG A 182 10.88 15.14 29.18
CA ARG A 182 9.43 15.25 29.40
C ARG A 182 8.68 15.58 28.12
N MET A 183 9.22 16.47 27.30
CA MET A 183 8.66 16.81 25.99
C MET A 183 8.74 15.61 25.04
N LEU A 184 9.86 14.88 25.05
CA LEU A 184 10.00 13.65 24.28
C LEU A 184 8.95 12.60 24.71
N ASP A 185 8.80 12.38 26.01
CA ASP A 185 7.84 11.43 26.58
C ASP A 185 6.37 11.81 26.27
N TYR A 186 6.03 13.10 26.36
CA TYR A 186 4.72 13.62 25.98
C TYR A 186 4.39 13.33 24.50
N LEU A 187 5.34 13.58 23.59
CA LEU A 187 5.13 13.36 22.16
C LEU A 187 5.02 11.87 21.83
N ASN A 188 5.87 11.04 22.44
CA ASN A 188 5.81 9.59 22.28
C ASN A 188 4.50 9.01 22.81
N SER A 189 4.01 9.51 23.95
CA SER A 189 2.72 9.11 24.52
C SER A 189 1.55 9.44 23.57
N ASN A 190 1.56 10.63 22.97
CA ASN A 190 0.55 11.01 21.98
C ASN A 190 0.66 10.16 20.71
N TYR A 191 1.88 9.93 20.21
CA TYR A 191 2.13 9.06 19.07
C TYR A 191 1.54 7.66 19.31
N LEU A 192 1.82 7.03 20.46
CA LEU A 192 1.26 5.72 20.81
C LEU A 192 -0.27 5.74 20.91
N PHE A 193 -0.86 6.78 21.50
CA PHE A 193 -2.31 6.95 21.58
C PHE A 193 -2.95 6.99 20.19
N TYR A 194 -2.45 7.83 19.28
CA TYR A 194 -3.01 7.93 17.93
C TYR A 194 -2.73 6.69 17.08
N THR A 195 -1.60 6.00 17.32
CA THR A 195 -1.33 4.69 16.70
C THR A 195 -2.42 3.68 17.06
N ALA A 196 -2.75 3.58 18.35
CA ALA A 196 -3.82 2.69 18.83
C ALA A 196 -5.21 3.12 18.32
N ALA A 197 -5.48 4.42 18.25
CA ALA A 197 -6.75 4.96 17.78
C ALA A 197 -6.98 4.66 16.29
N VAL A 198 -5.97 4.90 15.44
CA VAL A 198 -6.08 4.59 14.00
C VAL A 198 -6.17 3.09 13.77
N GLY A 199 -5.37 2.27 14.48
CA GLY A 199 -5.44 0.81 14.38
C GLY A 199 -6.80 0.24 14.82
N SER A 200 -7.46 0.87 15.78
CA SER A 200 -8.84 0.49 16.16
C SER A 200 -9.85 0.92 15.11
N LYS A 201 -9.65 2.11 14.50
CA LYS A 201 -10.52 2.64 13.45
C LYS A 201 -10.39 1.89 12.13
N SER A 202 -9.19 1.45 11.74
CA SER A 202 -8.99 0.63 10.54
C SER A 202 -9.65 -0.75 10.67
N LYS A 203 -9.73 -1.28 11.90
CA LYS A 203 -10.46 -2.51 12.26
C LYS A 203 -11.97 -2.32 12.36
N ASN A 204 -12.48 -1.08 12.37
CA ASN A 204 -13.92 -0.87 12.36
C ASN A 204 -14.50 -1.40 11.04
N LEU A 205 -15.46 -2.30 11.19
CA LEU A 205 -16.22 -2.90 10.10
C LEU A 205 -16.99 -1.80 9.35
N THR A 206 -16.45 -1.34 8.23
CA THR A 206 -17.18 -0.46 7.31
C THR A 206 -18.40 -1.20 6.76
N ARG A 207 -19.47 -0.47 6.40
CA ARG A 207 -20.69 -1.06 5.84
C ARG A 207 -20.38 -1.96 4.64
N SER A 208 -19.45 -1.56 3.77
CA SER A 208 -18.99 -2.38 2.64
C SER A 208 -18.24 -3.65 3.09
N LYS A 209 -17.40 -3.57 4.13
CA LYS A 209 -16.77 -4.76 4.74
C LYS A 209 -17.80 -5.67 5.44
N MET A 210 -18.84 -5.10 6.05
CA MET A 210 -19.97 -5.86 6.61
C MET A 210 -20.85 -6.51 5.55
N GLU A 211 -21.11 -5.83 4.44
CA GLU A 211 -21.83 -6.37 3.29
C GLU A 211 -20.99 -7.47 2.62
N ALA A 212 -19.68 -7.27 2.45
CA ALA A 212 -18.77 -8.31 1.98
C ALA A 212 -18.73 -9.52 2.92
N LEU A 213 -18.69 -9.32 4.24
CA LEU A 213 -18.76 -10.40 5.23
C LEU A 213 -20.14 -11.09 5.26
N ARG A 214 -21.22 -10.35 5.05
CA ARG A 214 -22.58 -10.92 4.87
C ARG A 214 -22.67 -11.77 3.61
N LEU A 215 -22.12 -11.29 2.49
CA LEU A 215 -22.04 -12.04 1.24
C LEU A 215 -21.19 -13.30 1.42
N LYS A 216 -20.03 -13.19 2.06
CA LYS A 216 -19.12 -14.32 2.36
C LYS A 216 -19.78 -15.35 3.29
N ARG A 217 -20.56 -14.92 4.29
CA ARG A 217 -21.39 -15.82 5.13
C ARG A 217 -22.58 -16.41 4.35
N GLY A 218 -23.15 -15.67 3.39
CA GLY A 218 -24.18 -16.15 2.47
C GLY A 218 -23.68 -17.32 1.63
N VAL A 219 -22.46 -17.24 1.10
CA VAL A 219 -21.81 -18.31 0.33
C VAL A 219 -21.56 -19.57 1.19
N ILE A 220 -21.21 -19.40 2.46
CA ILE A 220 -20.96 -20.53 3.38
C ILE A 220 -22.28 -21.22 3.83
N ARG A 221 -23.45 -20.57 3.71
CA ARG A 221 -24.75 -21.13 4.10
C ARG A 221 -25.73 -21.36 2.95
N SER A 222 -25.39 -21.04 1.70
CA SER A 222 -26.32 -21.19 0.58
C SER A 222 -26.21 -22.55 -0.11
N THR A 223 -26.94 -23.52 0.42
CA THR A 223 -27.71 -24.50 -0.35
C THR A 223 -28.86 -23.85 -1.14
N PHE A 224 -28.78 -22.56 -1.47
CA PHE A 224 -29.79 -21.85 -2.24
C PHE A 224 -29.38 -21.79 -3.70
N ARG A 225 -30.05 -22.62 -4.52
CA ARG A 225 -30.01 -22.57 -5.98
C ARG A 225 -30.41 -21.16 -6.43
N TYR A 226 -29.61 -20.59 -7.33
CA TYR A 226 -30.02 -19.42 -8.11
C TYR A 226 -31.35 -19.72 -8.82
N PRO A 227 -32.33 -18.80 -8.82
CA PRO A 227 -33.51 -18.97 -9.64
C PRO A 227 -33.10 -18.78 -11.10
N THR A 228 -32.95 -19.88 -11.82
CA THR A 228 -32.93 -19.88 -13.27
C THR A 228 -34.29 -19.39 -13.75
N LYS A 229 -34.33 -18.25 -14.44
CA LYS A 229 -35.51 -17.82 -15.21
C LYS A 229 -35.95 -19.00 -16.10
N LYS A 230 -37.15 -19.51 -15.88
CA LYS A 230 -37.81 -20.37 -16.87
C LYS A 230 -38.25 -19.48 -18.03
N HIS A 231 -37.94 -19.93 -19.25
CA HIS A 231 -38.53 -19.46 -20.49
C HIS A 231 -40.05 -19.67 -20.48
#